data_AF-A0A167SPQ7-F1
#
_entry.id   AF-A0A167SPQ7-F1
#
_cell.length_a   1.000
_cell.length_b   1.000
_cell.length_c   1.000
_cell.angle_alpha   90.00
_cell.angle_beta   90.00
_cell.angle_gamma   90.00
#
_symmetry.space_group_name_H-M   'P 1'
#
loop_
_entity.id
_entity.type
_entity.pdbx_description
1 polymer ?
#
loop_
_entity_poly.entity_id
_entity_poly.type
_entity_poly.pdbx_seq_one_letter_code
_entity_poly.pdbx_strand_id
1 'polypeptide(L)'
;MKCIAISLLTFSWNLMTPTLGGSIDGTWFSTFDKTVQAALSSSTSPYVILDLHNYARWNGGIIGQGGPTNAQFANVWSQIAKKYASQSKIIFGIMNEPHDIPSIPDWAASVQAAINAIRAAGATTQYMLLPGSSYSSAGTLPTEAGPDLAALTDPAGGTSKLIFDVHQYLDSNGSGQSTECVKDNVNVLTTLVAWLKSIGNRQALLSETGGGSTASCEK
;
A
#
# COMPACT_ATOMS: atom_id res chain seq x y z
N MET A 1 19.79 6.19 -18.39
CA MET A 1 18.82 6.02 -17.29
C MET A 1 18.74 4.54 -16.97
N LYS A 2 18.97 4.12 -15.72
CA LYS A 2 18.61 2.76 -15.30
C LYS A 2 17.13 2.79 -14.92
N CYS A 3 16.29 2.02 -15.60
CA CYS A 3 14.90 1.85 -15.20
C CYS A 3 14.85 1.20 -13.82
N ILE A 4 14.10 1.79 -12.88
CA ILE A 4 13.79 1.13 -11.61
C ILE A 4 12.68 0.13 -11.91
N ALA A 5 12.93 -1.15 -11.66
CA ALA A 5 11.91 -2.19 -11.74
C ALA A 5 11.22 -2.35 -10.38
N ILE A 6 9.91 -2.52 -10.38
CA ILE A 6 9.09 -2.77 -9.19
C ILE A 6 8.19 -3.96 -9.50
N SER A 7 8.03 -4.87 -8.54
CA SER A 7 7.07 -5.97 -8.58
C SER A 7 6.15 -5.88 -7.39
N LEU A 8 4.83 -5.89 -7.62
CA LEU A 8 3.82 -5.90 -6.57
C LEU A 8 3.35 -7.34 -6.35
N LEU A 9 3.48 -7.83 -5.11
CA LEU A 9 3.06 -9.17 -4.71
C LEU A 9 1.94 -9.05 -3.68
N THR A 10 0.73 -9.39 -4.10
CA THR A 10 -0.47 -9.35 -3.27
C THR A 10 -0.57 -10.61 -2.39
N PHE A 11 -1.07 -10.44 -1.17
CA PHE A 11 -1.39 -11.56 -0.29
C PHE A 11 -2.53 -11.23 0.68
N SER A 12 -3.29 -12.25 1.05
CA SER A 12 -4.41 -12.10 1.98
C SER A 12 -3.98 -12.36 3.41
N TRP A 13 -4.36 -11.45 4.32
CA TRP A 13 -4.22 -11.60 5.76
C TRP A 13 -4.87 -12.90 6.26
N ASN A 14 -6.08 -13.19 5.78
CA ASN A 14 -6.88 -14.34 6.19
C ASN A 14 -6.21 -15.67 5.84
N LEU A 15 -5.57 -15.76 4.67
CA LEU A 15 -4.87 -16.98 4.26
C LEU A 15 -3.54 -17.16 4.99
N MET A 16 -2.88 -16.05 5.33
CA MET A 16 -1.59 -16.04 6.00
C MET A 16 -1.68 -16.32 7.50
N THR A 17 -2.74 -15.85 8.16
CA THR A 17 -2.86 -15.88 9.63
C THR A 17 -4.06 -16.74 10.04
N PRO A 18 -3.87 -17.96 10.59
CA PRO A 18 -4.99 -18.85 10.94
C PRO A 18 -5.91 -18.30 12.04
N THR A 19 -5.40 -17.39 12.88
CA THR A 19 -6.15 -16.80 14.00
C THR A 19 -5.86 -15.30 14.05
N LEU A 20 -6.90 -14.47 14.06
CA LEU A 20 -6.74 -13.01 14.07
C LEU A 20 -5.86 -12.54 15.25
N GLY A 21 -4.78 -11.82 14.95
CA GLY A 21 -3.80 -11.35 15.93
C GLY A 21 -2.81 -12.42 16.42
N GLY A 22 -2.88 -13.63 15.88
CA GLY A 22 -1.95 -14.72 16.15
C GLY A 22 -0.74 -14.72 15.22
N SER A 23 0.04 -15.80 15.30
CA SER A 23 1.22 -16.00 14.45
C SER A 23 0.83 -16.24 12.99
N ILE A 24 1.68 -15.76 12.09
CA ILE A 24 1.64 -16.14 10.67
C ILE A 24 1.89 -17.65 10.55
N ASP A 25 1.12 -18.33 9.69
CA ASP A 25 1.35 -19.75 9.39
C ASP A 25 2.72 -19.94 8.72
N GLY A 26 3.57 -20.76 9.33
CA GLY A 26 4.96 -20.94 8.87
C GLY A 26 5.07 -21.61 7.50
N THR A 27 4.12 -22.49 7.15
CA THR A 27 4.12 -23.19 5.86
C THR A 27 3.71 -22.23 4.74
N TRP A 28 2.66 -21.45 4.99
CA TRP A 28 2.20 -20.38 4.11
C TRP A 28 3.33 -19.37 3.89
N PHE A 29 3.97 -18.90 4.96
CA PHE A 29 4.98 -17.84 4.84
C PHE A 29 6.25 -18.32 4.15
N SER A 30 6.65 -19.57 4.37
CA SER A 30 7.75 -20.21 3.62
C SER A 30 7.43 -20.30 2.12
N THR A 31 6.17 -20.55 1.76
CA THR A 31 5.75 -20.59 0.35
C THR A 31 5.74 -19.20 -0.28
N PHE A 32 5.16 -18.21 0.40
CA PHE A 32 5.17 -16.82 -0.05
C PHE A 32 6.60 -16.27 -0.18
N ASP A 33 7.49 -16.59 0.78
CA ASP A 33 8.88 -16.16 0.76
C ASP A 33 9.63 -16.65 -0.48
N LYS A 34 9.34 -17.85 -1.01
CA LYS A 34 9.94 -18.32 -2.26
C LYS A 34 9.64 -17.38 -3.42
N THR A 35 8.41 -16.87 -3.51
CA THR A 35 8.00 -15.90 -4.54
C THR A 35 8.72 -14.56 -4.34
N VAL A 36 8.79 -14.07 -3.10
CA VAL A 36 9.53 -12.85 -2.75
C VAL A 36 11.00 -12.96 -3.14
N GLN A 37 11.67 -14.05 -2.75
CA GLN A 37 13.08 -14.26 -3.08
C GLN A 37 13.32 -14.44 -4.58
N ALA A 38 12.43 -15.15 -5.28
CA ALA A 38 12.52 -15.29 -6.73
C ALA A 38 12.46 -13.92 -7.44
N ALA A 39 11.53 -13.05 -7.03
CA ALA A 39 11.43 -11.69 -7.55
C ALA A 39 12.70 -10.88 -7.26
N LEU A 40 13.17 -10.87 -6.01
CA LEU A 40 14.39 -10.15 -5.61
C LEU A 40 15.65 -10.61 -6.36
N SER A 41 15.75 -11.91 -6.66
CA SER A 41 16.87 -12.52 -7.38
C SER A 41 16.77 -12.43 -8.91
N SER A 42 15.66 -11.90 -9.44
CA SER A 42 15.49 -11.77 -10.89
C SER A 42 16.54 -10.82 -11.50
N SER A 43 16.78 -10.95 -12.80
CA SER A 43 17.83 -10.20 -13.52
C SER A 43 17.63 -8.68 -13.48
N THR A 44 16.40 -8.21 -13.32
CA THR A 44 16.07 -6.79 -13.15
C THR A 44 16.34 -6.29 -11.74
N SER A 45 16.50 -7.21 -10.76
CA SER A 45 16.66 -6.95 -9.34
C SER A 45 15.72 -5.84 -8.84
N PRO A 46 14.40 -6.06 -8.94
CA PRO A 46 13.39 -5.04 -8.68
C PRO A 46 13.29 -4.73 -7.19
N TYR A 47 12.66 -3.60 -6.87
CA TYR A 47 11.98 -3.46 -5.59
C TYR A 47 10.76 -4.38 -5.56
N VAL A 48 10.44 -4.95 -4.41
CA VAL A 48 9.29 -5.85 -4.23
C VAL A 48 8.35 -5.25 -3.21
N ILE A 49 7.14 -4.91 -3.64
CA ILE A 49 6.05 -4.45 -2.77
C ILE A 49 5.36 -5.68 -2.21
N LEU A 50 5.30 -5.76 -0.89
CA LEU A 50 4.46 -6.72 -0.17
C LEU A 50 3.13 -6.02 0.09
N ASP A 51 2.11 -6.35 -0.69
CA ASP A 51 0.79 -5.73 -0.62
C ASP A 51 -0.20 -6.61 0.17
N LEU A 52 -0.65 -6.09 1.32
CA LEU A 52 -1.66 -6.74 2.15
C LEU A 52 -3.06 -6.48 1.57
N HIS A 53 -3.57 -7.44 0.83
CA HIS A 53 -4.72 -7.27 -0.05
C HIS A 53 -6.06 -7.50 0.65
N ASN A 54 -6.43 -6.58 1.56
CA ASN A 54 -7.51 -6.79 2.53
C ASN A 54 -8.54 -5.65 2.66
N TYR A 55 -8.43 -4.54 1.91
CA TYR A 55 -9.44 -3.47 1.89
C TYR A 55 -9.72 -2.85 3.27
N ALA A 56 -8.67 -2.74 4.09
CA ALA A 56 -8.69 -2.34 5.50
C ALA A 56 -9.59 -3.21 6.40
N ARG A 57 -9.88 -4.45 5.99
CA ARG A 57 -10.84 -5.33 6.64
C ARG A 57 -10.31 -6.72 6.93
N TRP A 58 -10.93 -7.35 7.92
CA TRP A 58 -10.84 -8.78 8.19
C TRP A 58 -12.25 -9.34 8.35
N ASN A 59 -12.65 -10.30 7.52
CA ASN A 59 -14.01 -10.88 7.51
C ASN A 59 -15.11 -9.79 7.53
N GLY A 60 -14.92 -8.71 6.77
CA GLY A 60 -15.84 -7.58 6.66
C GLY A 60 -15.69 -6.48 7.71
N GLY A 61 -15.09 -6.77 8.88
CA GLY A 61 -14.87 -5.78 9.93
C GLY A 61 -13.68 -4.85 9.62
N ILE A 62 -13.87 -3.54 9.78
CA ILE A 62 -12.86 -2.50 9.48
C ILE A 62 -11.86 -2.37 10.63
N ILE A 63 -10.57 -2.36 10.31
CA ILE A 63 -9.49 -2.22 11.29
C ILE A 63 -9.66 -0.91 12.08
N GLY A 64 -9.62 -1.00 13.41
CA GLY A 64 -9.80 0.13 14.32
C GLY A 64 -11.24 0.65 14.43
N GLN A 65 -12.18 0.11 13.63
CA GLN A 65 -13.52 0.67 13.44
C GLN A 65 -14.59 -0.42 13.38
N GLY A 66 -14.58 -1.33 14.37
CA GLY A 66 -15.54 -2.42 14.51
C GLY A 66 -15.04 -3.80 14.05
N GLY A 67 -13.87 -3.85 13.39
CA GLY A 67 -13.14 -5.07 13.06
C GLY A 67 -11.92 -5.29 13.97
N PRO A 68 -10.79 -5.79 13.43
CA PRO A 68 -9.56 -5.96 14.18
C PRO A 68 -9.09 -4.68 14.86
N THR A 69 -8.42 -4.82 16.00
CA THR A 69 -7.76 -3.69 16.67
C THR A 69 -6.48 -3.28 15.94
N ASN A 70 -6.03 -2.05 16.17
CA ASN A 70 -4.71 -1.57 15.68
C ASN A 70 -3.56 -2.45 16.18
N ALA A 71 -3.67 -3.06 17.37
CA ALA A 71 -2.66 -3.98 17.88
C ALA A 71 -2.59 -5.29 17.07
N GLN A 72 -3.73 -5.84 16.66
CA GLN A 72 -3.77 -7.04 15.80
C GLN A 72 -3.24 -6.73 14.40
N PHE A 73 -3.53 -5.54 13.87
CA PHE A 73 -2.97 -5.09 12.60
C PHE A 73 -1.47 -4.79 12.67
N ALA A 74 -1.00 -4.14 13.74
CA ALA A 74 0.43 -3.94 14.00
C ALA A 74 1.18 -5.29 14.16
N ASN A 75 0.54 -6.28 14.77
CA ASN A 75 1.14 -7.60 14.98
C ASN A 75 1.50 -8.29 13.67
N VAL A 76 0.62 -8.27 12.66
CA VAL A 76 0.93 -8.88 11.36
C VAL A 76 2.11 -8.18 10.68
N TRP A 77 2.15 -6.85 10.71
CA TRP A 77 3.24 -6.07 10.14
C TRP A 77 4.57 -6.26 10.88
N SER A 78 4.55 -6.40 12.20
CA SER A 78 5.76 -6.70 12.99
C SER A 78 6.39 -8.05 12.57
N GLN A 79 5.58 -9.08 12.35
CA GLN A 79 6.07 -10.40 11.93
C GLN A 79 6.66 -10.36 10.51
N ILE A 80 5.97 -9.71 9.57
CA ILE A 80 6.44 -9.53 8.18
C ILE A 80 7.75 -8.73 8.17
N ALA A 81 7.77 -7.58 8.86
CA ALA A 81 8.94 -6.71 8.90
C ALA A 81 10.15 -7.40 9.55
N LYS A 82 9.95 -8.20 10.60
CA LYS A 82 11.03 -8.97 11.23
C LYS A 82 11.70 -9.93 10.26
N LYS A 83 10.93 -10.59 9.39
CA LYS A 83 11.45 -11.50 8.35
C LYS A 83 12.25 -10.74 7.29
N TYR A 84 11.82 -9.53 6.95
CA TYR A 84 12.31 -8.78 5.79
C TYR A 84 13.19 -7.58 6.12
N ALA A 85 13.50 -7.35 7.40
CA ALA A 85 14.24 -6.17 7.88
C ALA A 85 15.59 -5.94 7.19
N SER A 86 16.31 -7.02 6.84
CA SER A 86 17.60 -6.94 6.15
C SER A 86 17.51 -6.81 4.63
N GLN A 87 16.29 -6.89 4.04
CA GLN A 87 16.08 -6.82 2.60
C GLN A 87 15.68 -5.41 2.19
N SER A 88 16.65 -4.57 1.85
CA SER A 88 16.45 -3.13 1.56
C SER A 88 15.62 -2.83 0.30
N LYS A 89 15.41 -3.82 -0.57
CA LYS A 89 14.55 -3.73 -1.76
C LYS A 89 13.09 -4.10 -1.49
N ILE A 90 12.74 -4.46 -0.26
CA ILE A 90 11.35 -4.61 0.15
C ILE A 90 10.71 -3.23 0.33
N ILE A 91 9.47 -3.12 -0.14
CA ILE A 91 8.56 -2.02 0.13
C ILE A 91 7.35 -2.63 0.85
N PHE A 92 6.92 -2.03 1.96
CA PHE A 92 5.74 -2.49 2.69
C PHE A 92 4.50 -1.74 2.20
N GLY A 93 3.65 -2.40 1.43
CA GLY A 93 2.33 -1.90 1.02
C GLY A 93 1.32 -2.16 2.13
N ILE A 94 1.03 -1.12 2.94
CA ILE A 94 0.37 -1.29 4.24
C ILE A 94 -1.02 -1.94 4.13
N MET A 95 -1.77 -1.62 3.08
CA MET A 95 -3.10 -2.16 2.84
C MET A 95 -3.56 -1.83 1.43
N ASN A 96 -4.10 -2.81 0.71
CA ASN A 96 -4.76 -2.56 -0.55
C ASN A 96 -6.11 -1.86 -0.35
N GLU A 97 -6.38 -0.82 -1.14
CA GLU A 97 -7.69 -0.17 -1.36
C GLU A 97 -8.64 -0.11 -0.15
N PRO A 98 -8.31 0.58 0.96
CA PRO A 98 -9.31 0.91 1.95
C PRO A 98 -10.47 1.68 1.29
N HIS A 99 -11.71 1.32 1.60
CA HIS A 99 -12.91 1.95 1.06
C HIS A 99 -14.04 1.97 2.09
N ASP A 100 -15.01 2.87 1.93
CA ASP A 100 -16.13 3.07 2.86
C ASP A 100 -15.66 3.16 4.32
N ILE A 101 -14.59 3.93 4.56
CA ILE A 101 -14.00 4.09 5.89
C ILE A 101 -14.78 5.17 6.65
N PRO A 102 -15.46 4.83 7.76
CA PRO A 102 -16.29 5.79 8.48
C PRO A 102 -15.51 6.96 9.08
N SER A 103 -14.32 6.69 9.60
CA SER A 103 -13.43 7.67 10.23
C SER A 103 -12.03 7.59 9.62
N ILE A 104 -11.70 8.59 8.80
CA ILE A 104 -10.39 8.74 8.18
C ILE A 104 -9.27 8.96 9.21
N PRO A 105 -9.46 9.78 10.27
CA PRO A 105 -8.44 9.92 11.32
C PRO A 105 -8.14 8.60 12.05
N ASP A 106 -9.15 7.77 12.30
CA ASP A 106 -8.95 6.46 12.93
C ASP A 106 -8.19 5.50 12.00
N TRP A 107 -8.45 5.56 10.69
CA TRP A 107 -7.67 4.81 9.70
C TRP A 107 -6.21 5.29 9.66
N ALA A 108 -5.96 6.60 9.67
CA ALA A 108 -4.59 7.13 9.76
C ALA A 108 -3.89 6.65 11.04
N ALA A 109 -4.60 6.54 12.18
CA ALA A 109 -4.06 5.95 13.40
C ALA A 109 -3.72 4.45 13.25
N SER A 110 -4.51 3.68 12.50
CA SER A 110 -4.18 2.29 12.14
C SER A 110 -2.92 2.21 11.27
N VAL A 111 -2.76 3.11 10.29
CA VAL A 111 -1.56 3.19 9.45
C VAL A 111 -0.32 3.56 10.29
N GLN A 112 -0.44 4.51 11.22
CA GLN A 112 0.65 4.84 12.16
C GLN A 112 1.08 3.64 13.00
N ALA A 113 0.13 2.82 13.46
CA ALA A 113 0.42 1.63 14.23
C ALA A 113 1.23 0.60 13.41
N ALA A 114 0.92 0.43 12.12
CA ALA A 114 1.70 -0.40 11.21
C ALA A 114 3.11 0.17 11.00
N ILE A 115 3.25 1.48 10.73
CA ILE A 115 4.57 2.14 10.59
C ILE A 115 5.45 1.87 11.81
N ASN A 116 4.90 2.09 13.01
CA ASN A 116 5.61 1.90 14.25
C ASN A 116 6.05 0.44 14.44
N ALA A 117 5.16 -0.51 14.13
CA ALA A 117 5.46 -1.94 14.23
C ALA A 117 6.55 -2.40 13.27
N ILE A 118 6.52 -1.88 12.02
CA ILE A 118 7.54 -2.18 10.99
C ILE A 118 8.90 -1.68 11.45
N ARG A 119 9.00 -0.42 11.91
CA ARG A 119 10.26 0.15 12.39
C ARG A 119 10.76 -0.54 13.65
N ALA A 120 9.89 -0.84 14.61
CA ALA A 120 10.24 -1.56 15.84
C ALA A 120 10.77 -2.98 15.57
N ALA A 121 10.37 -3.61 14.46
CA ALA A 121 10.87 -4.92 14.04
C ALA A 121 12.25 -4.87 13.35
N GLY A 122 12.84 -3.68 13.21
CA GLY A 122 14.20 -3.47 12.67
C GLY A 122 14.26 -3.11 11.19
N ALA A 123 13.13 -3.03 10.49
CA ALA A 123 13.09 -2.64 9.08
C ALA A 123 13.17 -1.11 8.95
N THR A 124 14.37 -0.53 8.99
CA THR A 124 14.60 0.93 9.09
C THR A 124 14.93 1.61 7.76
N THR A 125 15.18 0.85 6.69
CA THR A 125 15.66 1.41 5.41
C THR A 125 14.62 1.41 4.29
N GLN A 126 13.62 0.52 4.43
CA GLN A 126 12.56 0.25 3.49
C GLN A 126 11.56 1.41 3.40
N TYR A 127 10.93 1.53 2.23
CA TYR A 127 9.78 2.40 2.02
C TYR A 127 8.50 1.74 2.55
N MET A 128 7.54 2.57 2.93
CA MET A 128 6.17 2.17 3.25
C MET A 128 5.21 2.95 2.36
N LEU A 129 4.24 2.23 1.80
CA LEU A 129 3.16 2.85 1.03
C LEU A 129 1.97 3.12 1.98
N LEU A 130 1.46 4.35 1.93
CA LEU A 130 0.42 4.88 2.80
C LEU A 130 -0.90 4.99 2.02
N PRO A 131 -1.78 3.99 2.09
CA PRO A 131 -3.05 3.97 1.37
C PRO A 131 -4.10 4.86 2.04
N GLY A 132 -4.87 5.58 1.21
CA GLY A 132 -5.97 6.45 1.63
C GLY A 132 -7.26 5.71 1.95
N SER A 133 -8.39 6.30 1.56
CA SER A 133 -9.68 5.62 1.42
C SER A 133 -10.14 5.71 -0.03
N SER A 134 -11.43 5.46 -0.30
CA SER A 134 -12.01 5.52 -1.65
C SER A 134 -11.23 4.68 -2.67
N TYR A 135 -10.87 3.46 -2.29
CA TYR A 135 -10.04 2.55 -3.10
C TYR A 135 -8.68 3.15 -3.45
N SER A 136 -8.08 3.90 -2.51
CA SER A 136 -6.83 4.64 -2.72
C SER A 136 -6.85 5.58 -3.93
N SER A 137 -8.01 6.12 -4.32
CA SER A 137 -8.11 6.95 -5.52
C SER A 137 -7.16 8.15 -5.51
N ALA A 138 -6.36 8.29 -6.57
CA ALA A 138 -5.47 9.42 -6.77
C ALA A 138 -6.22 10.77 -6.77
N GLY A 139 -7.48 10.77 -7.21
CA GLY A 139 -8.31 11.98 -7.28
C GLY A 139 -8.89 12.43 -5.95
N THR A 140 -9.20 11.50 -5.04
CA THR A 140 -9.79 11.84 -3.73
C THR A 140 -8.74 12.07 -2.66
N LEU A 141 -7.57 11.43 -2.76
CA LEU A 141 -6.51 11.49 -1.75
C LEU A 141 -6.22 12.92 -1.26
N PRO A 142 -5.97 13.93 -2.11
CA PRO A 142 -5.58 15.28 -1.65
C PRO A 142 -6.56 15.95 -0.68
N THR A 143 -7.85 15.59 -0.76
CA THR A 143 -8.93 16.25 -0.01
C THR A 143 -9.60 15.35 1.03
N GLU A 144 -9.35 14.04 1.00
CA GLU A 144 -9.91 13.07 1.94
C GLU A 144 -8.84 12.59 2.93
N ALA A 145 -8.16 11.48 2.64
CA ALA A 145 -7.21 10.86 3.56
C ALA A 145 -5.83 11.53 3.59
N GLY A 146 -5.48 12.28 2.53
CA GLY A 146 -4.18 12.91 2.37
C GLY A 146 -3.75 13.78 3.55
N PRO A 147 -4.58 14.71 4.07
CA PRO A 147 -4.24 15.53 5.22
C PRO A 147 -3.87 14.73 6.48
N ASP A 148 -4.67 13.72 6.85
CA ASP A 148 -4.39 12.88 8.02
C ASP A 148 -3.13 12.00 7.80
N LEU A 149 -2.99 11.43 6.61
CA LEU A 149 -1.81 10.63 6.25
C LEU A 149 -0.52 11.47 6.15
N ALA A 150 -0.61 12.75 5.79
CA ALA A 150 0.52 13.66 5.74
C ALA A 150 1.10 13.98 7.12
N ALA A 151 0.28 13.88 8.18
CA ALA A 151 0.67 14.08 9.56
C ALA A 151 1.39 12.87 10.20
N LEU A 152 1.42 11.72 9.50
CA LEU A 152 2.10 10.53 9.97
C LEU A 152 3.62 10.72 10.06
N THR A 153 4.21 10.08 11.05
CA THR A 153 5.65 10.19 11.35
C THR A 153 6.34 8.85 11.22
N ASP A 154 7.61 8.87 10.81
CA ASP A 154 8.47 7.70 10.76
C ASP A 154 9.43 7.71 11.94
N PRO A 155 9.41 6.70 12.84
CA PRO A 155 10.41 6.57 13.90
C PRO A 155 11.87 6.48 13.41
N ALA A 156 12.10 6.08 12.15
CA ALA A 156 13.42 6.11 11.53
C ALA A 156 13.88 7.51 11.11
N GLY A 157 13.01 8.53 11.24
CA GLY A 157 13.30 9.93 10.99
C GLY A 157 12.86 10.43 9.61
N GLY A 158 12.36 11.66 9.59
CA GLY A 158 11.84 12.29 8.37
C GLY A 158 10.57 11.61 7.84
N THR A 159 10.22 11.91 6.59
CA THR A 159 9.04 11.35 5.90
C THR A 159 9.36 10.84 4.50
N SER A 160 10.65 10.82 4.12
CA SER A 160 11.11 10.43 2.77
C SER A 160 10.91 8.94 2.47
N LYS A 161 10.69 8.12 3.50
CA LYS A 161 10.36 6.69 3.37
C LYS A 161 8.87 6.40 3.44
N LEU A 162 8.05 7.42 3.69
CA LEU A 162 6.59 7.34 3.73
C LEU A 162 6.02 7.91 2.44
N ILE A 163 5.62 7.02 1.54
CA ILE A 163 5.14 7.34 0.19
C ILE A 163 3.64 7.13 0.17
N PHE A 164 2.86 8.08 -0.36
CA PHE A 164 1.42 7.87 -0.52
C PHE A 164 1.14 6.77 -1.54
N ASP A 165 0.18 5.90 -1.25
CA ASP A 165 -0.25 4.84 -2.15
C ASP A 165 -1.53 5.27 -2.87
N VAL A 166 -1.50 5.34 -4.20
CA VAL A 166 -2.66 5.76 -5.01
C VAL A 166 -2.94 4.83 -6.16
N HIS A 167 -4.21 4.68 -6.49
CA HIS A 167 -4.72 3.87 -7.58
C HIS A 167 -5.51 4.78 -8.54
N GLN A 168 -5.48 4.46 -9.84
CA GLN A 168 -6.26 5.18 -10.83
C GLN A 168 -6.46 4.34 -12.10
N TYR A 169 -7.71 3.99 -12.41
CA TYR A 169 -8.08 3.32 -13.67
C TYR A 169 -8.64 4.30 -14.71
N LEU A 170 -8.68 3.85 -15.97
CA LEU A 170 -8.96 4.69 -17.15
C LEU A 170 -10.40 4.55 -17.68
N ASP A 171 -11.18 3.64 -17.12
CA ASP A 171 -12.58 3.46 -17.48
C ASP A 171 -13.49 4.52 -16.83
N SER A 172 -14.74 4.57 -17.29
CA SER A 172 -15.65 5.71 -17.01
C SER A 172 -15.86 6.00 -15.53
N ASN A 173 -15.94 4.95 -14.70
CA ASN A 173 -16.12 5.02 -13.26
C ASN A 173 -14.82 4.79 -12.46
N GLY A 174 -13.67 4.59 -13.13
CA GLY A 174 -12.38 4.37 -12.49
C GLY A 174 -12.27 3.03 -11.74
N SER A 175 -13.08 2.03 -12.11
CA SER A 175 -13.12 0.71 -11.46
C SER A 175 -12.15 -0.32 -12.04
N GLY A 176 -11.63 -0.07 -13.25
CA GLY A 176 -10.81 -1.04 -13.99
C GLY A 176 -11.57 -2.26 -14.53
N GLN A 177 -12.91 -2.27 -14.45
CA GLN A 177 -13.74 -3.41 -14.89
C GLN A 177 -14.14 -3.33 -16.37
N SER A 178 -14.03 -2.15 -16.98
CA SER A 178 -14.33 -1.98 -18.41
C SER A 178 -13.09 -2.21 -19.27
N THR A 179 -13.27 -2.88 -20.41
CA THR A 179 -12.18 -3.06 -21.39
C THR A 179 -11.72 -1.75 -22.01
N GLU A 180 -12.65 -0.81 -22.24
CA GLU A 180 -12.36 0.45 -22.94
C GLU A 180 -11.93 1.56 -22.00
N CYS A 181 -10.90 2.31 -22.41
CA CYS A 181 -10.45 3.52 -21.74
C CYS A 181 -11.19 4.74 -22.28
N VAL A 182 -11.60 5.63 -21.36
CA VAL A 182 -12.29 6.89 -21.72
C VAL A 182 -11.65 8.11 -21.07
N LYS A 183 -10.60 7.92 -20.25
CA LYS A 183 -9.86 8.97 -19.53
C LYS A 183 -8.36 8.68 -19.53
N ASP A 184 -7.55 9.73 -19.65
CA ASP A 184 -6.09 9.68 -19.45
C ASP A 184 -5.67 9.97 -18.00
N ASN A 185 -6.57 10.56 -17.21
CA ASN A 185 -6.38 11.02 -15.84
C ASN A 185 -5.22 12.03 -15.63
N VAL A 186 -4.76 12.71 -16.68
CA VAL A 186 -3.64 13.69 -16.58
C VAL A 186 -3.98 14.83 -15.61
N ASN A 187 -5.21 15.33 -15.63
CA ASN A 187 -5.66 16.39 -14.72
C ASN A 187 -5.71 15.91 -13.25
N VAL A 188 -6.10 14.65 -13.02
CA VAL A 188 -6.12 14.03 -11.69
C VAL A 188 -4.71 13.95 -11.13
N LEU A 189 -3.77 13.40 -11.91
CA LEU A 189 -2.38 13.25 -11.49
C LEU A 189 -1.67 14.60 -11.35
N THR A 190 -2.01 15.59 -12.19
CA THR A 190 -1.50 16.96 -12.05
C THR A 190 -1.93 17.60 -10.74
N THR A 191 -3.20 17.41 -10.35
CA THR A 191 -3.73 17.89 -9.06
C THR A 191 -3.04 17.21 -7.88
N LEU A 192 -2.87 15.89 -7.95
CA LEU A 192 -2.13 15.12 -6.95
C LEU A 192 -0.68 15.64 -6.80
N VAL A 193 0.04 15.83 -7.91
CA VAL A 193 1.42 16.34 -7.88
C VAL A 193 1.50 17.75 -7.28
N ALA A 194 0.55 18.63 -7.60
CA ALA A 194 0.50 19.97 -7.02
C ALA A 194 0.30 19.92 -5.49
N TRP A 195 -0.60 19.05 -5.02
CA TRP A 195 -0.82 18.83 -3.59
C TRP A 195 0.40 18.23 -2.90
N LEU A 196 1.03 17.19 -3.47
CA LEU A 196 2.25 16.58 -2.93
C LEU A 196 3.39 17.60 -2.76
N LYS A 197 3.53 18.54 -3.69
CA LYS A 197 4.49 19.65 -3.59
C LYS A 197 4.13 20.60 -2.45
N SER A 198 2.85 20.94 -2.27
CA SER A 198 2.42 21.89 -1.24
C SER A 198 2.62 21.37 0.19
N ILE A 199 2.58 20.05 0.39
CA ILE A 199 2.80 19.42 1.70
C ILE A 199 4.26 19.03 1.97
N GLY A 200 5.22 19.74 1.36
CA GLY A 200 6.65 19.56 1.61
C GLY A 200 7.36 18.62 0.63
N ASN A 201 6.94 18.63 -0.64
CA ASN A 201 7.51 17.78 -1.70
C ASN A 201 7.46 16.29 -1.37
N ARG A 202 6.33 15.84 -0.84
CA ARG A 202 6.07 14.42 -0.60
C ARG A 202 5.92 13.67 -1.93
N GLN A 203 5.93 12.35 -1.86
CA GLN A 203 5.88 11.49 -3.04
C GLN A 203 4.69 10.53 -2.93
N ALA A 204 4.14 10.16 -4.07
CA ALA A 204 3.17 9.08 -4.21
C ALA A 204 3.68 8.04 -5.21
N LEU A 205 3.18 6.81 -5.07
CA LEU A 205 3.33 5.74 -6.05
C LEU A 205 1.95 5.40 -6.61
N LEU A 206 1.81 5.43 -7.93
CA LEU A 206 0.65 4.85 -8.62
C LEU A 206 0.87 3.33 -8.69
N SER A 207 0.41 2.60 -7.69
CA SER A 207 0.68 1.17 -7.51
C SER A 207 -0.29 0.30 -8.31
N GLU A 208 -1.49 0.80 -8.61
CA GLU A 208 -2.44 0.19 -9.54
C GLU A 208 -2.97 1.17 -10.58
N THR A 209 -2.97 0.72 -11.83
CA THR A 209 -3.57 1.37 -13.00
C THR A 209 -3.70 0.33 -14.10
N GLY A 210 -4.65 0.50 -15.02
CA GLY A 210 -4.80 -0.42 -16.14
C GLY A 210 -5.98 -0.12 -17.04
N GLY A 211 -6.04 -0.87 -18.15
CA GLY A 211 -7.09 -0.85 -19.15
C GLY A 211 -6.99 -2.11 -20.02
N GLY A 212 -7.96 -2.31 -20.91
CA GLY A 212 -7.91 -3.43 -21.86
C GLY A 212 -6.83 -3.26 -22.92
N SER A 213 -6.48 -4.35 -23.59
CA SER A 213 -5.60 -4.32 -24.78
C SER A 213 -6.39 -3.85 -26.01
N THR A 214 -6.80 -2.58 -26.01
CA THR A 214 -7.58 -1.95 -27.07
C THR A 214 -7.01 -0.61 -27.49
N ALA A 215 -7.37 -0.17 -28.70
CA ALA A 215 -6.90 1.10 -29.26
C ALA A 215 -7.37 2.33 -28.47
N SER A 216 -8.34 2.22 -27.56
CA SER A 216 -8.74 3.33 -26.70
C SER A 216 -7.76 3.55 -25.54
N CYS A 217 -7.05 2.50 -25.11
CA CYS A 217 -6.11 2.52 -23.98
C CYS A 217 -4.66 2.77 -24.38
N GLU A 218 -4.34 2.74 -25.68
CA GLU A 218 -2.98 2.96 -26.22
C GLU A 218 -2.73 4.40 -26.67
N LYS A 219 -3.69 5.31 -26.44
CA LYS A 219 -3.69 6.69 -26.94
C LYS A 219 -3.23 7.69 -25.90
#